data_AF-A0A1I4CHB3-F1
#
_entry.id   AF-A0A1I4CHB3-F1
#
_cell.length_a   1.000
_cell.length_b   1.000
_cell.length_c   1.000
_cell.angle_alpha   90.00
_cell.angle_beta   90.00
_cell.angle_gamma   90.00
#
_symmetry.space_group_name_H-M   'P 1'
#
loop_
_entity.id
_entity.type
_entity.pdbx_description
1 polymer ?
#
loop_
_entity_poly.entity_id
_entity_poly.type
_entity_poly.pdbx_seq_one_letter_code
_entity_poly.pdbx_strand_id
1 'polypeptide(L)'
;MDAAKLAAIVKNDSSNSKVYTIEVRNSGEVVKVELSPDVLNLLTNNNPSAVLQIKTGAGDYQLPIADVDVNSIAKQLSVDVKELKIIIGIEKVQGNKAAELTAAASQIGAQILANPVEFTVGVVTKDNRAQDVNSYSHYVARTLHLSHEVKSNAAVGVWFNPVSKTYMPVPTLFNGSEATMLRKGNSIYTVLNHQKIFSDVSTHWAKEDVELLASKLIVKGIDDKNFAPDKSITRAEFAALLVRSLALTENVKKGYKDVGLTEWYSGSIGAAQEAELINGDEFGNFKPNDLITREQMVTMIARALSFVGKIENTDTSVLSKFTDHNEISEWSQEAVARLVQTGIVRGVSSHVFAPQDHATRAQSAAMLKRTLQYLQFMN
;
A
#
# COMPACT_ATOMS: atom_id res chain seq x y z
N MET A 1 16.08 -23.36 -7.61
CA MET A 1 16.34 -24.27 -6.48
C MET A 1 15.04 -24.97 -6.12
N ASP A 2 15.05 -26.25 -5.76
CA ASP A 2 13.84 -26.93 -5.24
C ASP A 2 13.75 -26.81 -3.70
N ALA A 3 12.57 -27.09 -3.14
CA ALA A 3 12.31 -26.95 -1.70
C ALA A 3 13.18 -27.86 -0.82
N ALA A 4 13.60 -29.03 -1.33
CA ALA A 4 14.46 -29.95 -0.59
C ALA A 4 15.89 -29.40 -0.46
N LYS A 5 16.40 -28.78 -1.52
CA LYS A 5 17.69 -28.05 -1.50
C LYS A 5 17.64 -26.83 -0.59
N LEU A 6 16.50 -26.12 -0.53
CA LEU A 6 16.33 -25.02 0.42
C LEU A 6 16.51 -25.51 1.87
N ALA A 7 15.87 -26.62 2.25
CA ALA A 7 15.98 -27.19 3.59
C ALA A 7 17.44 -27.51 3.99
N ALA A 8 18.23 -28.05 3.05
CA ALA A 8 19.64 -28.36 3.27
C ALA A 8 20.50 -27.10 3.44
N ILE A 9 20.23 -26.04 2.67
CA ILE A 9 20.96 -24.76 2.79
C ILE A 9 20.70 -24.13 4.16
N VAL A 10 19.44 -24.03 4.57
CA VAL A 10 19.10 -23.33 5.81
C VAL A 10 19.64 -24.08 7.03
N LYS A 11 19.65 -25.42 7.01
CA LYS A 11 20.30 -26.24 8.06
C LYS A 11 21.79 -25.97 8.21
N ASN A 12 22.45 -25.59 7.13
CA ASN A 12 23.89 -25.32 7.09
C ASN A 12 24.21 -23.82 7.14
N ASP A 13 23.18 -22.96 7.23
CA ASP A 13 23.36 -21.52 7.24
C ASP A 13 23.62 -21.02 8.67
N SER A 14 24.89 -20.91 9.03
CA SER A 14 25.35 -20.30 10.27
C SER A 14 25.33 -18.77 10.26
N SER A 15 25.04 -18.14 9.12
CA SER A 15 25.06 -16.67 8.95
C SER A 15 23.73 -15.99 9.27
N ASN A 16 22.70 -16.78 9.60
CA ASN A 16 21.35 -16.30 9.89
C ASN A 16 20.78 -15.40 8.78
N SER A 17 20.86 -15.87 7.52
CA SER A 17 20.52 -15.06 6.34
C SER A 17 19.13 -14.45 6.46
N LYS A 18 19.03 -13.16 6.10
CA LYS A 18 17.74 -12.46 6.04
C LYS A 18 16.92 -12.82 4.80
N VAL A 19 17.55 -13.29 3.73
CA VAL A 19 16.88 -13.59 2.46
C VAL A 19 17.33 -14.96 1.95
N TYR A 20 16.35 -15.81 1.65
CA TYR A 20 16.57 -17.11 1.01
C TYR A 20 15.93 -17.10 -0.38
N THR A 21 16.67 -17.49 -1.41
CA THR A 21 16.21 -17.36 -2.81
C THR A 21 15.85 -18.70 -3.43
N ILE A 22 14.62 -18.82 -3.95
CA ILE A 22 14.16 -19.89 -4.84
C ILE A 22 14.07 -19.32 -6.26
N GLU A 23 15.03 -19.67 -7.11
CA GLU A 23 14.93 -19.37 -8.55
C GLU A 23 14.28 -20.54 -9.30
N VAL A 24 13.16 -20.30 -9.99
CA VAL A 24 12.49 -21.30 -10.83
C VAL A 24 12.77 -21.00 -12.30
N ARG A 25 13.65 -21.80 -12.91
CA ARG A 25 14.04 -21.67 -14.33
C ARG A 25 13.08 -22.43 -15.23
N ASN A 26 12.87 -21.92 -16.44
CA ASN A 26 11.99 -22.52 -17.47
C ASN A 26 10.55 -22.78 -16.98
N SER A 27 10.07 -21.94 -16.05
CA SER A 27 8.70 -22.00 -15.61
C SER A 27 7.79 -21.44 -16.72
N GLY A 28 6.77 -22.19 -17.10
CA GLY A 28 5.73 -21.69 -17.99
C GLY A 28 4.91 -20.57 -17.34
N GLU A 29 3.63 -20.51 -17.66
CA GLU A 29 2.76 -19.41 -17.21
C GLU A 29 2.32 -19.56 -15.75
N VAL A 30 2.47 -20.76 -15.19
CA VAL A 30 2.08 -21.12 -13.82
C VAL A 30 3.31 -21.60 -13.07
N VAL A 31 3.63 -20.94 -11.95
CA VAL A 31 4.67 -21.39 -11.02
C VAL A 31 4.05 -21.66 -9.66
N LYS A 32 4.19 -22.90 -9.19
CA LYS A 32 3.81 -23.30 -7.83
C LYS A 32 5.05 -23.77 -7.09
N VAL A 33 5.36 -23.09 -5.99
CA VAL A 33 6.39 -23.51 -5.05
C VAL A 33 5.69 -24.19 -3.88
N GLU A 34 5.98 -25.47 -3.67
CA GLU A 34 5.50 -26.23 -2.53
C GLU A 34 6.54 -26.26 -1.42
N LEU A 35 6.16 -25.92 -0.20
CA LEU A 35 7.00 -26.03 0.99
C LEU A 35 6.32 -26.92 2.03
N SER A 36 7.14 -27.66 2.78
CA SER A 36 6.67 -28.34 3.98
C SER A 36 6.71 -27.40 5.19
N PRO A 37 5.86 -27.65 6.20
CA PRO A 37 5.90 -26.94 7.48
C PRO A 37 7.28 -27.00 8.16
N ASP A 38 8.01 -28.11 8.00
CA ASP A 38 9.37 -28.25 8.55
C ASP A 38 10.34 -27.22 7.96
N VAL A 39 10.28 -26.97 6.65
CA VAL A 39 11.14 -25.97 6.00
C VAL A 39 10.79 -24.57 6.49
N LEU A 40 9.50 -24.27 6.60
CA LEU A 40 9.03 -22.96 7.06
C LEU A 40 9.43 -22.70 8.52
N ASN A 41 9.17 -23.65 9.42
CA ASN A 41 9.57 -23.56 10.81
C ASN A 41 11.09 -23.41 10.96
N LEU A 42 11.85 -24.13 10.14
CA LEU A 42 13.31 -24.06 10.17
C LEU A 42 13.82 -22.68 9.71
N LEU A 43 13.23 -22.09 8.68
CA LEU A 43 13.52 -20.73 8.27
C LEU A 43 13.18 -19.71 9.37
N THR A 44 11.99 -19.82 9.98
CA THR A 44 11.50 -18.90 11.03
C THR A 44 12.34 -19.00 12.31
N ASN A 45 12.74 -20.21 12.69
CA ASN A 45 13.59 -20.44 13.86
C ASN A 45 15.03 -19.93 13.66
N ASN A 46 15.55 -19.98 12.42
CA ASN A 46 16.86 -19.39 12.13
C ASN A 46 16.77 -17.86 12.23
N ASN A 47 15.84 -17.28 11.45
CA ASN A 47 15.58 -15.84 11.45
C ASN A 47 14.07 -15.54 11.46
N PRO A 48 13.50 -14.96 12.53
CA PRO A 48 12.10 -14.53 12.53
C PRO A 48 11.80 -13.44 11.50
N SER A 49 12.82 -12.73 11.01
CA SER A 49 12.71 -11.71 9.96
C SER A 49 13.13 -12.23 8.57
N ALA A 50 13.27 -13.53 8.38
CA ALA A 50 13.64 -14.07 7.07
C ALA A 50 12.56 -13.83 6.01
N VAL A 51 13.03 -13.58 4.80
CA VAL A 51 12.23 -13.39 3.61
C VAL A 51 12.57 -14.48 2.62
N LEU A 52 11.53 -15.15 2.10
CA LEU A 52 11.65 -16.07 0.98
C LEU A 52 11.48 -15.29 -0.32
N GLN A 53 12.56 -15.13 -1.08
CA GLN A 53 12.54 -14.53 -2.40
C GLN A 53 12.34 -15.61 -3.46
N ILE A 54 11.19 -15.59 -4.13
CA ILE A 54 10.88 -16.51 -5.23
C ILE A 54 11.03 -15.72 -6.53
N LYS A 55 11.91 -16.16 -7.43
CA LYS A 55 12.14 -15.54 -8.73
C LYS A 55 11.64 -16.45 -9.84
N THR A 56 10.82 -15.91 -10.74
CA THR A 56 10.19 -16.66 -11.84
C THR A 56 10.18 -15.84 -13.12
N GLY A 57 9.86 -16.47 -14.26
CA GLY A 57 9.64 -15.76 -15.52
C GLY A 57 8.35 -14.91 -15.57
N ALA A 58 7.49 -15.01 -14.56
CA ALA A 58 6.28 -14.19 -14.44
C ALA A 58 6.48 -12.97 -13.52
N GLY A 59 7.32 -13.11 -12.49
CA GLY A 59 7.62 -12.06 -11.54
C GLY A 59 8.34 -12.59 -10.30
N ASP A 60 8.76 -11.68 -9.44
CA ASP A 60 9.43 -12.00 -8.19
C ASP A 60 8.50 -11.76 -7.00
N TYR A 61 8.63 -12.59 -5.97
CA TYR A 61 7.84 -12.48 -4.74
C TYR A 61 8.72 -12.56 -3.50
N GLN A 62 8.66 -11.56 -2.63
CA GLN A 62 9.46 -11.50 -1.40
C GLN A 62 8.57 -11.71 -0.17
N LEU A 63 8.32 -12.98 0.17
CA LEU A 63 7.37 -13.37 1.21
C LEU A 63 8.05 -13.40 2.60
N PRO A 64 7.63 -12.58 3.58
CA PRO A 64 8.02 -12.75 4.97
C PRO A 64 7.45 -14.06 5.50
N ILE A 65 8.33 -14.97 5.90
CA ILE A 65 7.90 -16.33 6.28
C ILE A 65 7.11 -16.35 7.59
N ALA A 66 7.36 -15.38 8.48
CA ALA A 66 6.72 -15.27 9.78
C ALA A 66 5.21 -14.99 9.67
N ASP A 67 4.77 -14.41 8.56
CA ASP A 67 3.35 -14.17 8.30
C ASP A 67 2.59 -15.43 7.84
N VAL A 68 3.28 -16.54 7.58
CA VAL A 68 2.67 -17.83 7.23
C VAL A 68 2.64 -18.73 8.49
N ASP A 69 1.71 -18.46 9.41
CA ASP A 69 1.60 -19.22 10.67
C ASP A 69 0.88 -20.58 10.48
N VAL A 70 1.65 -21.56 10.03
CA VAL A 70 1.16 -22.94 9.83
C VAL A 70 0.69 -23.61 11.12
N ASN A 71 1.17 -23.19 12.29
CA ASN A 71 0.77 -23.79 13.56
C ASN A 71 -0.63 -23.32 13.97
N SER A 72 -0.92 -22.03 13.82
CA SER A 72 -2.27 -21.49 14.04
C SER A 72 -3.27 -22.04 13.03
N ILE A 73 -2.87 -22.16 11.76
CA ILE A 73 -3.72 -22.75 10.71
C ILE A 73 -4.01 -24.24 10.99
N ALA A 74 -3.01 -25.03 11.41
CA ALA A 74 -3.21 -26.43 11.79
C ALA A 74 -4.26 -26.60 12.90
N LYS A 75 -4.17 -25.75 13.94
CA LYS A 75 -5.15 -25.71 15.04
C LYS A 75 -6.55 -25.35 14.56
N GLN A 76 -6.67 -24.33 13.71
CA GLN A 76 -7.97 -23.91 13.15
C GLN A 76 -8.62 -25.01 12.31
N LEU A 77 -7.81 -25.76 11.55
CA LEU A 77 -8.27 -26.84 10.69
C LEU A 77 -8.40 -28.19 11.40
N SER A 78 -8.05 -28.27 12.70
CA SER A 78 -8.03 -29.49 13.51
C SER A 78 -7.24 -30.63 12.87
N VAL A 79 -6.04 -30.33 12.36
CA VAL A 79 -5.10 -31.31 11.76
C VAL A 79 -3.72 -31.22 12.41
N ASP A 80 -2.93 -32.28 12.27
CA ASP A 80 -1.50 -32.20 12.61
C ASP A 80 -0.81 -31.28 11.60
N VAL A 81 0.07 -30.40 12.09
CA VAL A 81 0.83 -29.47 11.24
C VAL A 81 1.58 -30.19 10.12
N LYS A 82 2.06 -31.43 10.34
CA LYS A 82 2.75 -32.26 9.35
C LYS A 82 1.88 -32.71 8.19
N GLU A 83 0.56 -32.57 8.31
CA GLU A 83 -0.39 -32.85 7.22
C GLU A 83 -0.61 -31.66 6.29
N LEU A 84 -0.03 -30.51 6.63
CA LEU A 84 -0.12 -29.29 5.84
C LEU A 84 0.95 -29.25 4.75
N LYS A 85 0.60 -28.57 3.66
CA LYS A 85 1.51 -28.11 2.61
C LYS A 85 1.27 -26.64 2.37
N ILE A 86 2.34 -25.87 2.19
CA ILE A 86 2.25 -24.48 1.79
C ILE A 86 2.44 -24.42 0.29
N ILE A 87 1.50 -23.79 -0.42
CA ILE A 87 1.53 -23.59 -1.87
C ILE A 87 1.65 -22.10 -2.12
N ILE A 88 2.73 -21.69 -2.77
CA ILE A 88 2.96 -20.31 -3.19
C ILE A 88 2.83 -20.25 -4.71
N GLY A 89 1.82 -19.54 -5.19
CA GLY A 89 1.51 -19.38 -6.61
C GLY A 89 1.99 -18.04 -7.15
N ILE A 90 2.63 -18.07 -8.32
CA ILE A 90 2.94 -16.90 -9.14
C ILE A 90 2.53 -17.26 -10.57
N GLU A 91 1.38 -16.76 -11.01
CA GLU A 91 0.71 -17.24 -12.23
C GLU A 91 0.34 -16.06 -13.14
N LYS A 92 0.76 -16.10 -14.40
CA LYS A 92 0.29 -15.14 -15.41
C LYS A 92 -1.20 -15.39 -15.63
N VAL A 93 -2.00 -14.34 -15.57
CA VAL A 93 -3.45 -14.43 -15.78
C VAL A 93 -3.74 -14.57 -17.27
N GLN A 94 -4.65 -15.49 -17.63
CA GLN A 94 -4.98 -15.82 -19.01
C GLN A 94 -6.50 -15.93 -19.26
N GLY A 95 -6.86 -16.17 -20.52
CA GLY A 95 -8.23 -16.48 -20.94
C GLY A 95 -9.22 -15.35 -20.62
N ASN A 96 -10.44 -15.73 -20.24
CA ASN A 96 -11.53 -14.77 -19.96
C ASN A 96 -11.17 -13.79 -18.82
N LYS A 97 -10.41 -14.24 -17.82
CA LYS A 97 -9.98 -13.40 -16.70
C LYS A 97 -9.02 -12.30 -17.18
N ALA A 98 -8.08 -12.62 -18.07
CA ALA A 98 -7.21 -11.60 -18.68
C ALA A 98 -7.99 -10.59 -19.53
N ALA A 99 -9.03 -11.04 -20.24
CA ALA A 99 -9.91 -10.16 -21.00
C ALA A 99 -10.72 -9.20 -20.08
N GLU A 100 -11.24 -9.69 -18.96
CA GLU A 100 -11.93 -8.87 -17.94
C GLU A 100 -11.00 -7.79 -17.37
N LEU A 101 -9.77 -8.16 -17.03
CA LEU A 101 -8.75 -7.23 -16.53
C LEU A 101 -8.39 -6.16 -17.57
N THR A 102 -8.27 -6.54 -18.84
CA THR A 102 -8.02 -5.60 -19.94
C THR A 102 -9.18 -4.63 -20.14
N ALA A 103 -10.41 -5.12 -20.03
CA ALA A 103 -11.61 -4.28 -20.09
C ALA A 103 -11.66 -3.29 -18.91
N ALA A 104 -11.35 -3.75 -17.69
CA ALA A 104 -11.30 -2.90 -16.49
C ALA A 104 -10.25 -1.78 -16.60
N ALA A 105 -9.09 -2.04 -17.20
CA ALA A 105 -8.09 -1.00 -17.48
C ALA A 105 -8.62 0.01 -18.51
N SER A 106 -9.27 -0.46 -19.57
CA SER A 106 -9.81 0.38 -20.63
C SER A 106 -10.93 1.31 -20.14
N GLN A 107 -11.75 0.86 -19.18
CA GLN A 107 -12.82 1.65 -18.57
C GLN A 107 -12.31 2.90 -17.84
N ILE A 108 -11.07 2.87 -17.34
CA ILE A 108 -10.43 4.03 -16.70
C ILE A 108 -9.46 4.76 -17.64
N GLY A 109 -9.52 4.48 -18.95
CA GLY A 109 -8.64 5.09 -19.95
C GLY A 109 -7.17 4.68 -19.83
N ALA A 110 -6.89 3.52 -19.23
CA ALA A 110 -5.54 3.01 -19.02
C ALA A 110 -5.21 1.83 -19.94
N GLN A 111 -3.92 1.59 -20.16
CA GLN A 111 -3.41 0.46 -20.94
C GLN A 111 -2.52 -0.43 -20.07
N ILE A 112 -2.65 -1.74 -20.19
CA ILE A 112 -1.80 -2.70 -19.48
C ILE A 112 -0.39 -2.69 -20.10
N LEU A 113 0.63 -2.50 -19.26
CA LEU A 113 2.05 -2.52 -19.63
C LEU A 113 2.75 -3.86 -19.29
N ALA A 114 2.16 -4.63 -18.38
CA ALA A 114 2.68 -5.94 -17.96
C ALA A 114 1.55 -6.96 -17.87
N ASN A 115 1.74 -8.18 -18.37
CA ASN A 115 0.74 -9.23 -18.20
C ASN A 115 0.35 -9.33 -16.72
N PRO A 116 -0.95 -9.31 -16.37
CA PRO A 116 -1.36 -9.42 -14.98
C PRO A 116 -0.86 -10.74 -14.38
N VAL A 117 -0.39 -10.70 -13.14
CA VAL A 117 0.13 -11.86 -12.41
C VAL A 117 -0.60 -12.01 -11.10
N GLU A 118 -1.14 -13.20 -10.87
CA GLU A 118 -1.78 -13.61 -9.63
C GLU A 118 -0.72 -14.16 -8.67
N PHE A 119 -0.63 -13.56 -7.49
CA PHE A 119 0.21 -14.03 -6.39
C PHE A 119 -0.69 -14.64 -5.33
N THR A 120 -0.42 -15.87 -4.92
CA THR A 120 -1.20 -16.58 -3.90
C THR A 120 -0.29 -17.26 -2.89
N VAL A 121 -0.78 -17.39 -1.67
CA VAL A 121 -0.20 -18.25 -0.63
C VAL A 121 -1.36 -18.99 0.01
N GLY A 122 -1.36 -20.31 -0.11
CA GLY A 122 -2.37 -21.18 0.47
C GLY A 122 -1.72 -22.24 1.35
N VAL A 123 -2.39 -22.60 2.43
CA VAL A 123 -2.04 -23.74 3.28
C VAL A 123 -3.09 -24.82 3.07
N VAL A 124 -2.67 -25.98 2.57
CA VAL A 124 -3.53 -27.05 2.09
C VAL A 124 -3.30 -28.31 2.90
N THR A 125 -4.38 -28.99 3.29
CA THR A 125 -4.35 -30.27 4.00
C THR A 125 -4.27 -31.46 3.03
N LYS A 126 -3.99 -32.66 3.53
CA LYS A 126 -4.02 -33.90 2.72
C LYS A 126 -5.39 -34.18 2.08
N ASP A 127 -6.48 -33.75 2.72
CA ASP A 127 -7.85 -33.86 2.22
C ASP A 127 -8.29 -32.66 1.35
N ASN A 128 -7.34 -31.84 0.88
CA ASN A 128 -7.54 -30.70 -0.03
C ASN A 128 -8.39 -29.55 0.53
N ARG A 129 -8.56 -29.44 1.85
CA ARG A 129 -9.03 -28.19 2.44
C ARG A 129 -7.91 -27.16 2.35
N ALA A 130 -8.26 -25.95 1.94
CA ALA A 130 -7.30 -24.87 1.76
C ALA A 130 -7.68 -23.66 2.61
N GLN A 131 -6.68 -23.04 3.23
CA GLN A 131 -6.78 -21.75 3.89
C GLN A 131 -5.83 -20.77 3.19
N ASP A 132 -6.37 -19.69 2.65
CA ASP A 132 -5.57 -18.62 2.05
C ASP A 132 -4.88 -17.80 3.13
N VAL A 133 -3.63 -17.45 2.86
CA VAL A 133 -2.85 -16.46 3.61
C VAL A 133 -2.81 -15.19 2.78
N ASN A 134 -3.67 -14.23 3.14
CA ASN A 134 -3.94 -13.03 2.34
C ASN A 134 -3.73 -11.71 3.10
N SER A 135 -3.22 -11.77 4.33
CA SER A 135 -2.92 -10.61 5.16
C SER A 135 -1.51 -10.75 5.71
N TYR A 136 -0.74 -9.67 5.66
CA TYR A 136 0.66 -9.62 6.07
C TYR A 136 0.86 -8.50 7.10
N SER A 137 1.71 -8.72 8.11
CA SER A 137 2.01 -7.72 9.12
C SER A 137 2.74 -6.50 8.52
N HIS A 138 3.57 -6.76 7.50
CA HIS A 138 4.37 -5.77 6.78
C HIS A 138 4.06 -5.72 5.28
N TYR A 139 4.54 -4.66 4.63
CA TYR A 139 4.45 -4.57 3.17
C TYR A 139 5.31 -5.64 2.52
N VAL A 140 4.67 -6.41 1.64
CA VAL A 140 5.31 -7.49 0.90
C VAL A 140 5.57 -7.02 -0.53
N ALA A 141 6.79 -7.26 -1.03
CA ALA A 141 7.21 -6.82 -2.35
C ALA A 141 6.91 -7.86 -3.44
N ARG A 142 6.33 -7.38 -4.55
CA ARG A 142 6.02 -8.14 -5.76
C ARG A 142 6.59 -7.39 -6.95
N THR A 143 7.48 -8.01 -7.70
CA THR A 143 8.15 -7.34 -8.83
C THR A 143 7.69 -7.95 -10.14
N LEU A 144 7.25 -7.10 -11.07
CA LEU A 144 6.96 -7.49 -12.44
C LEU A 144 8.05 -6.98 -13.37
N HIS A 145 8.40 -7.83 -14.33
CA HIS A 145 9.37 -7.55 -15.38
C HIS A 145 8.62 -7.03 -16.61
N LEU A 146 8.90 -5.78 -16.97
CA LEU A 146 8.34 -5.09 -18.12
C LEU A 146 9.14 -5.42 -19.38
N SER A 147 8.51 -5.31 -20.55
CA SER A 147 9.18 -5.52 -21.84
C SER A 147 10.19 -4.41 -22.19
N HIS A 148 10.01 -3.23 -21.61
CA HIS A 148 10.90 -2.07 -21.75
C HIS A 148 10.81 -1.19 -20.51
N GLU A 149 11.75 -0.25 -20.37
CA GLU A 149 11.68 0.80 -19.37
C GLU A 149 10.44 1.69 -19.57
N VAL A 150 9.86 2.17 -18.47
CA VAL A 150 8.63 2.99 -18.50
C VAL A 150 8.85 4.32 -17.78
N LYS A 151 8.20 5.37 -18.27
CA LYS A 151 8.20 6.67 -17.58
C LYS A 151 7.39 6.56 -16.30
N SER A 152 8.04 6.67 -15.15
CA SER A 152 7.38 6.48 -13.84
C SER A 152 6.24 7.48 -13.62
N ASN A 153 6.25 8.66 -14.23
CA ASN A 153 5.19 9.66 -14.06
C ASN A 153 3.84 9.31 -14.71
N ALA A 154 3.82 8.39 -15.67
CA ALA A 154 2.61 7.91 -16.36
C ALA A 154 2.30 6.43 -16.09
N ALA A 155 3.17 5.72 -15.37
CA ALA A 155 3.00 4.33 -15.02
C ALA A 155 2.52 4.16 -13.57
N VAL A 156 1.61 3.22 -13.32
CA VAL A 156 1.10 2.91 -11.98
C VAL A 156 1.00 1.41 -11.79
N GLY A 157 1.60 0.88 -10.71
CA GLY A 157 1.30 -0.47 -10.28
C GLY A 157 -0.08 -0.50 -9.62
N VAL A 158 -0.85 -1.54 -9.93
CA VAL A 158 -2.21 -1.70 -9.43
C VAL A 158 -2.45 -3.14 -8.99
N TRP A 159 -3.39 -3.32 -8.07
CA TRP A 159 -3.99 -4.60 -7.76
C TRP A 159 -5.46 -4.62 -8.18
N PHE A 160 -5.99 -5.78 -8.55
CA PHE A 160 -7.39 -5.92 -8.92
C PHE A 160 -8.25 -6.25 -7.70
N ASN A 161 -9.21 -5.39 -7.37
CA ASN A 161 -10.17 -5.67 -6.31
C ASN A 161 -11.31 -6.53 -6.86
N PRO A 162 -11.45 -7.81 -6.44
CA PRO A 162 -12.46 -8.70 -6.99
C PRO A 162 -13.89 -8.33 -6.55
N VAL A 163 -14.05 -7.55 -5.48
CA VAL A 163 -15.35 -7.12 -4.96
C VAL A 163 -15.90 -5.98 -5.81
N SER A 164 -15.11 -4.93 -6.01
CA SER A 164 -15.51 -3.78 -6.83
C SER A 164 -15.30 -4.00 -8.32
N LYS A 165 -14.54 -5.04 -8.70
CA LYS A 165 -14.09 -5.32 -10.08
C LYS A 165 -13.32 -4.15 -10.71
N THR A 166 -12.55 -3.44 -9.90
CA THR A 166 -11.78 -2.27 -10.33
C THR A 166 -10.31 -2.41 -9.94
N TYR A 167 -9.45 -1.71 -10.67
CA TYR A 167 -8.07 -1.52 -10.25
C TYR A 167 -7.96 -0.52 -9.11
N MET A 168 -7.13 -0.86 -8.14
CA MET A 168 -6.75 -0.03 -7.01
C MET A 168 -5.24 0.21 -7.07
N PRO A 169 -4.75 1.43 -6.83
CA PRO A 169 -3.32 1.69 -6.87
C PRO A 169 -2.60 0.96 -5.74
N VAL A 170 -1.33 0.64 -6.00
CA VAL A 170 -0.40 0.12 -4.99
C VAL A 170 0.88 0.94 -5.03
N PRO A 171 1.50 1.26 -3.87
CA PRO A 171 2.86 1.78 -3.81
C PRO A 171 3.78 1.01 -4.77
N THR A 172 4.47 1.74 -5.64
CA THR A 172 5.26 1.14 -6.74
C THR A 172 6.55 1.91 -6.94
N LEU A 173 7.66 1.18 -6.92
CA LEU A 173 8.98 1.66 -7.30
C LEU A 173 9.34 1.12 -8.68
N PHE A 174 9.74 2.01 -9.58
CA PHE A 174 10.20 1.67 -10.93
C PHE A 174 11.73 1.73 -10.99
N ASN A 175 12.38 0.69 -11.54
CA ASN A 175 13.82 0.64 -11.74
C ASN A 175 14.11 0.02 -13.11
N GLY A 176 14.33 0.86 -14.13
CA GLY A 176 14.44 0.40 -15.51
C GLY A 176 13.16 -0.33 -15.95
N SER A 177 13.30 -1.60 -16.32
CA SER A 177 12.18 -2.47 -16.71
C SER A 177 11.56 -3.25 -15.54
N GLU A 178 11.88 -2.92 -14.29
CA GLU A 178 11.27 -3.56 -13.12
C GLU A 178 10.26 -2.64 -12.44
N ALA A 179 9.09 -3.17 -12.08
CA ALA A 179 8.10 -2.50 -11.25
C ALA A 179 7.86 -3.29 -9.96
N THR A 180 8.30 -2.74 -8.83
CA THR A 180 8.17 -3.37 -7.51
C THR A 180 7.00 -2.75 -6.77
N MET A 181 5.94 -3.55 -6.58
CA MET A 181 4.72 -3.18 -5.88
C MET A 181 4.73 -3.66 -4.44
N LEU A 182 4.31 -2.79 -3.51
CA LEU A 182 4.32 -3.07 -2.07
C LEU A 182 2.89 -3.14 -1.55
N ARG A 183 2.44 -4.30 -1.04
CA ARG A 183 1.12 -4.44 -0.39
C ARG A 183 1.11 -5.50 0.71
N LYS A 184 0.25 -5.30 1.71
CA LYS A 184 0.00 -6.21 2.83
C LYS A 184 -1.01 -7.34 2.53
N GLY A 185 -1.18 -7.73 1.26
CA GLY A 185 -2.05 -8.84 0.89
C GLY A 185 -1.78 -9.39 -0.51
N ASN A 186 -2.40 -10.49 -0.86
CA ASN A 186 -2.35 -11.13 -2.18
C ASN A 186 -3.50 -10.67 -3.08
N SER A 187 -3.26 -10.76 -4.39
CA SER A 187 -4.19 -10.37 -5.44
C SER A 187 -3.54 -10.65 -6.82
N ILE A 188 -4.20 -10.17 -7.86
CA ILE A 188 -3.65 -9.99 -9.20
C ILE A 188 -3.07 -8.59 -9.29
N TYR A 189 -1.84 -8.51 -9.78
CA TYR A 189 -1.10 -7.27 -9.94
C TYR A 189 -0.73 -7.04 -11.40
N THR A 190 -0.70 -5.78 -11.81
CA THR A 190 -0.20 -5.36 -13.12
C THR A 190 0.32 -3.93 -13.05
N VAL A 191 0.94 -3.46 -14.13
CA VAL A 191 1.33 -2.07 -14.33
C VAL A 191 0.47 -1.49 -15.44
N LEU A 192 -0.11 -0.32 -15.20
CA LEU A 192 -0.89 0.42 -16.19
C LEU A 192 -0.14 1.67 -16.64
N ASN A 193 -0.27 2.02 -17.92
CA ASN A 193 -0.06 3.37 -18.43
C ASN A 193 -1.35 4.15 -18.24
N HIS A 194 -1.31 5.21 -17.46
CA HIS A 194 -2.46 6.07 -17.19
C HIS A 194 -1.97 7.50 -16.96
N GLN A 195 -2.21 8.37 -17.95
CA GLN A 195 -1.85 9.77 -17.88
C GLN A 195 -3.11 10.61 -17.66
N LYS A 196 -3.12 11.39 -16.56
CA LYS A 196 -4.23 12.29 -16.23
C LYS A 196 -3.75 13.73 -16.12
N ILE A 197 -4.45 14.63 -16.80
CA ILE A 197 -4.25 16.07 -16.77
C ILE A 197 -5.57 16.77 -16.41
N PHE A 198 -5.48 17.98 -15.85
CA PHE A 198 -6.66 18.80 -15.56
C PHE A 198 -6.47 20.22 -16.08
N SER A 199 -7.52 20.81 -16.66
CA SER A 199 -7.47 22.15 -17.25
C SER A 199 -7.27 23.25 -16.21
N ASP A 200 -7.92 23.09 -15.05
CA ASP A 200 -7.96 24.07 -13.97
C ASP A 200 -6.68 24.11 -13.12
N VAL A 201 -5.74 23.17 -13.31
CA VAL A 201 -4.42 23.19 -12.66
C VAL A 201 -3.30 23.61 -13.60
N SER A 202 -3.59 23.92 -14.87
CA SER A 202 -2.58 24.13 -15.92
C SER A 202 -1.52 25.20 -15.61
N THR A 203 -1.87 26.23 -14.84
CA THR A 203 -0.98 27.29 -14.34
C THR A 203 -0.85 27.30 -12.80
N HIS A 204 -1.43 26.30 -12.12
CA HIS A 204 -1.47 26.23 -10.67
C HIS A 204 -0.16 25.63 -10.12
N TRP A 205 0.32 26.12 -8.97
CA TRP A 205 1.60 25.67 -8.38
C TRP A 205 1.65 24.16 -8.12
N ALA A 206 0.49 23.56 -7.83
CA ALA A 206 0.35 22.13 -7.53
C ALA A 206 0.17 21.24 -8.77
N LYS A 207 0.27 21.79 -10.00
CA LYS A 207 0.02 21.06 -11.25
C LYS A 207 0.72 19.70 -11.28
N GLU A 208 2.04 19.71 -11.12
CA GLU A 208 2.85 18.50 -11.22
C GLU A 208 2.49 17.47 -10.14
N ASP A 209 2.22 17.92 -8.92
CA ASP A 209 1.85 17.06 -7.80
C ASP A 209 0.48 16.41 -8.04
N VAL A 210 -0.49 17.20 -8.51
CA VAL A 210 -1.85 16.74 -8.81
C VAL A 210 -1.87 15.78 -9.99
N GLU A 211 -1.26 16.14 -11.12
CA GLU A 211 -1.25 15.32 -12.34
C GLU A 211 -0.48 14.01 -12.12
N LEU A 212 0.62 14.04 -11.35
CA LEU A 212 1.34 12.83 -10.95
C LEU A 212 0.43 11.90 -10.13
N LEU A 213 -0.14 12.38 -9.02
CA LEU A 213 -0.97 11.53 -8.16
C LEU A 213 -2.26 11.07 -8.84
N ALA A 214 -2.80 11.83 -9.78
CA ALA A 214 -3.95 11.43 -10.57
C ALA A 214 -3.59 10.34 -11.59
N SER A 215 -2.43 10.47 -12.23
CA SER A 215 -1.86 9.44 -13.10
C SER A 215 -1.58 8.15 -12.32
N LYS A 216 -1.21 8.27 -11.03
CA LYS A 216 -1.08 7.16 -10.06
C LYS A 216 -2.40 6.64 -9.49
N LEU A 217 -3.56 7.12 -9.95
CA LEU A 217 -4.90 6.76 -9.45
C LEU A 217 -5.13 7.07 -7.96
N ILE A 218 -4.28 7.88 -7.32
CA ILE A 218 -4.36 8.21 -5.89
C ILE A 218 -5.36 9.33 -5.65
N VAL A 219 -5.30 10.40 -6.45
CA VAL A 219 -6.30 11.49 -6.42
C VAL A 219 -7.22 11.40 -7.63
N LYS A 220 -8.45 11.91 -7.49
CA LYS A 220 -9.45 11.97 -8.55
C LYS A 220 -9.91 13.41 -8.74
N GLY A 221 -10.23 13.78 -9.97
CA GLY A 221 -10.89 15.06 -10.27
C GLY A 221 -12.29 15.13 -9.66
N ILE A 222 -12.85 16.33 -9.63
CA ILE A 222 -14.29 16.50 -9.38
C ILE A 222 -15.12 16.11 -10.61
N ASP A 223 -14.47 16.12 -11.78
CA ASP A 223 -14.94 15.57 -13.05
C ASP A 223 -13.73 15.15 -13.91
N ASP A 224 -13.95 14.84 -15.18
CA ASP A 224 -12.91 14.38 -16.10
C ASP A 224 -11.84 15.43 -16.45
N LYS A 225 -12.16 16.72 -16.35
CA LYS A 225 -11.30 17.83 -16.78
C LYS A 225 -10.84 18.71 -15.62
N ASN A 226 -11.52 18.69 -14.48
CA ASN A 226 -11.27 19.60 -13.36
C ASN A 226 -10.90 18.87 -12.06
N PHE A 227 -9.94 19.43 -11.34
CA PHE A 227 -9.49 18.94 -10.05
C PHE A 227 -10.02 19.75 -8.85
N ALA A 228 -10.32 21.03 -9.05
CA ALA A 228 -10.62 22.04 -8.02
C ALA A 228 -9.49 22.16 -6.97
N PRO A 229 -8.29 22.64 -7.34
CA PRO A 229 -7.11 22.62 -6.46
C PRO A 229 -7.28 23.42 -5.16
N ASP A 230 -7.99 24.54 -5.19
CA ASP A 230 -8.17 25.44 -4.05
C ASP A 230 -9.38 25.11 -3.19
N LYS A 231 -10.19 24.11 -3.59
CA LYS A 231 -11.32 23.67 -2.77
C LYS A 231 -10.81 22.96 -1.52
N SER A 232 -11.36 23.34 -0.36
CA SER A 232 -11.12 22.64 0.91
C SER A 232 -11.60 21.19 0.84
N ILE A 233 -10.86 20.29 1.47
CA ILE A 233 -11.15 18.85 1.50
C ILE A 233 -11.81 18.45 2.83
N THR A 234 -12.71 17.47 2.80
CA THR A 234 -13.30 16.92 4.03
C THR A 234 -12.38 15.91 4.71
N ARG A 235 -12.66 15.64 5.99
CA ARG A 235 -11.97 14.59 6.76
C ARG A 235 -12.11 13.21 6.12
N ALA A 236 -13.29 12.86 5.61
CA ALA A 236 -13.53 11.59 4.92
C ALA A 236 -12.77 11.50 3.58
N GLU A 237 -12.75 12.58 2.81
CA GLU A 237 -11.98 12.65 1.56
C GLU A 237 -10.49 12.44 1.82
N PHE A 238 -9.91 13.10 2.84
CA PHE A 238 -8.50 12.93 3.17
C PHE A 238 -8.19 11.52 3.72
N ALA A 239 -9.08 10.94 4.54
CA ALA A 239 -8.93 9.54 4.99
C ALA A 239 -8.90 8.56 3.81
N ALA A 240 -9.80 8.73 2.83
CA ALA A 240 -9.82 7.91 1.62
C ALA A 240 -8.56 8.07 0.76
N LEU A 241 -7.94 9.26 0.73
CA LEU A 241 -6.66 9.46 0.07
C LEU A 241 -5.53 8.67 0.77
N LEU A 242 -5.48 8.65 2.10
CA LEU A 242 -4.47 7.87 2.85
C LEU A 242 -4.64 6.37 2.63
N VAL A 243 -5.87 5.86 2.77
CA VAL A 243 -6.21 4.45 2.52
C VAL A 243 -5.73 4.01 1.14
N ARG A 244 -6.01 4.83 0.12
CA ARG A 244 -5.60 4.57 -1.26
C ARG A 244 -4.10 4.66 -1.46
N SER A 245 -3.45 5.68 -0.88
CA SER A 245 -2.00 5.90 -0.95
C SER A 245 -1.21 4.74 -0.33
N LEU A 246 -1.75 4.14 0.73
CA LEU A 246 -1.16 3.01 1.45
C LEU A 246 -1.64 1.65 0.92
N ALA A 247 -2.50 1.62 -0.10
CA ALA A 247 -3.11 0.40 -0.66
C ALA A 247 -3.78 -0.50 0.39
N LEU A 248 -4.44 0.12 1.36
CA LEU A 248 -5.23 -0.60 2.36
C LEU A 248 -6.51 -1.15 1.73
N THR A 249 -6.95 -2.31 2.21
CA THR A 249 -8.22 -2.89 1.78
C THR A 249 -9.34 -2.17 2.50
N GLU A 250 -10.26 -1.57 1.75
CA GLU A 250 -11.46 -0.98 2.33
C GLU A 250 -12.30 -2.05 3.04
N ASN A 251 -12.75 -1.74 4.25
CA ASN A 251 -13.64 -2.59 5.02
C ASN A 251 -14.64 -1.73 5.80
N VAL A 252 -15.91 -2.07 5.71
CA VAL A 252 -16.94 -1.38 6.47
C VAL A 252 -16.89 -1.87 7.91
N LYS A 253 -16.60 -0.97 8.85
CA LYS A 253 -16.52 -1.28 10.28
C LYS A 253 -17.36 -0.28 11.08
N LYS A 254 -18.09 -0.77 12.08
CA LYS A 254 -18.75 0.09 13.05
C LYS A 254 -17.70 0.62 14.02
N GLY A 255 -17.62 1.94 14.16
CA GLY A 255 -16.62 2.58 15.03
C GLY A 255 -17.01 3.98 15.47
N TYR A 256 -17.59 4.77 14.56
CA TYR A 256 -18.06 6.12 14.83
C TYR A 256 -19.58 6.21 14.69
N LYS A 257 -20.22 7.02 15.53
CA LYS A 257 -21.68 7.15 15.59
C LYS A 257 -22.27 7.84 14.36
N ASP A 258 -21.50 8.70 13.72
CA ASP A 258 -21.87 9.54 12.57
C ASP A 258 -21.36 8.98 11.22
N VAL A 259 -20.86 7.74 11.21
CA VAL A 259 -20.44 7.04 10.00
C VAL A 259 -21.39 5.88 9.74
N GLY A 260 -22.27 6.06 8.76
CA GLY A 260 -23.16 5.01 8.26
C GLY A 260 -22.37 3.85 7.64
N LEU A 261 -23.04 2.71 7.39
CA LEU A 261 -22.40 1.52 6.81
C LEU A 261 -22.39 1.53 5.27
N THR A 262 -23.16 2.42 4.65
CA THR A 262 -23.41 2.45 3.20
C THR A 262 -22.89 3.70 2.51
N GLU A 263 -22.25 4.60 3.26
CA GLU A 263 -21.69 5.82 2.70
C GLU A 263 -20.46 5.48 1.85
N TRP A 264 -20.19 6.28 0.82
CA TRP A 264 -19.05 6.05 -0.07
C TRP A 264 -17.71 6.00 0.67
N TYR A 265 -17.62 6.67 1.82
CA TYR A 265 -16.43 6.71 2.66
C TYR A 265 -16.38 5.61 3.73
N SER A 266 -17.45 4.82 3.93
CA SER A 266 -17.54 3.86 5.04
C SER A 266 -16.41 2.85 5.02
N GLY A 267 -16.08 2.30 3.84
CA GLY A 267 -14.99 1.35 3.67
C GLY A 267 -13.60 1.97 3.91
N SER A 268 -13.41 3.21 3.47
CA SER A 268 -12.17 3.96 3.71
C SER A 268 -12.00 4.32 5.20
N ILE A 269 -13.05 4.81 5.86
CA ILE A 269 -12.98 5.14 7.29
C ILE A 269 -12.73 3.89 8.13
N GLY A 270 -13.40 2.76 7.84
CA GLY A 270 -13.14 1.52 8.56
C GLY A 270 -11.69 1.05 8.42
N ALA A 271 -11.13 1.12 7.20
CA ALA A 271 -9.74 0.75 6.95
C ALA A 271 -8.75 1.69 7.64
N ALA A 272 -9.01 3.00 7.57
CA ALA A 272 -8.21 4.01 8.25
C ALA A 272 -8.26 3.86 9.78
N GLN A 273 -9.42 3.47 10.33
CA GLN A 273 -9.58 3.21 11.76
C GLN A 273 -8.80 1.96 12.18
N GLU A 274 -8.90 0.87 11.42
CA GLU A 274 -8.16 -0.37 11.72
C GLU A 274 -6.64 -0.18 11.62
N ALA A 275 -6.19 0.66 10.70
CA ALA A 275 -4.79 1.04 10.57
C ALA A 275 -4.37 2.19 11.53
N GLU A 276 -5.24 2.62 12.44
CA GLU A 276 -5.00 3.70 13.41
C GLU A 276 -4.56 5.04 12.79
N LEU A 277 -5.00 5.32 11.56
CA LEU A 277 -4.69 6.56 10.83
C LEU A 277 -5.55 7.73 11.27
N ILE A 278 -6.72 7.44 11.83
CA ILE A 278 -7.74 8.41 12.24
C ILE A 278 -8.21 8.16 13.66
N ASN A 279 -8.63 9.25 14.31
CA ASN A 279 -9.32 9.23 15.59
C ASN A 279 -10.63 10.02 15.47
N GLY A 280 -11.61 9.62 16.28
CA GLY A 280 -12.83 10.40 16.50
C GLY A 280 -12.64 11.42 17.61
N ASP A 281 -13.68 12.21 17.84
CA ASP A 281 -13.79 13.07 19.00
C ASP A 281 -14.18 12.29 20.27
N GLU A 282 -14.17 12.98 21.40
CA GLU A 282 -14.55 12.44 22.72
C GLU A 282 -16.00 11.92 22.78
N PHE A 283 -16.85 12.31 21.83
CA PHE A 283 -18.25 11.89 21.75
C PHE A 283 -18.44 10.65 20.87
N GLY A 284 -17.37 10.14 20.26
CA GLY A 284 -17.38 8.99 19.37
C GLY A 284 -17.82 9.30 17.94
N ASN A 285 -17.66 10.54 17.49
CA ASN A 285 -17.93 10.96 16.11
C ASN A 285 -16.61 11.15 15.34
N PHE A 286 -16.60 10.83 14.05
CA PHE A 286 -15.46 11.11 13.18
C PHE A 286 -15.57 12.48 12.48
N LYS A 287 -16.78 12.98 12.27
CA LYS A 287 -17.15 14.16 11.49
C LYS A 287 -16.68 14.07 10.04
N PRO A 288 -17.18 13.08 9.26
CA PRO A 288 -16.68 12.79 7.92
C PRO A 288 -16.80 13.96 6.93
N ASN A 289 -17.84 14.79 7.10
CA ASN A 289 -18.16 15.89 6.19
C ASN A 289 -17.55 17.24 6.61
N ASP A 290 -16.94 17.32 7.79
CA ASP A 290 -16.26 18.54 8.23
C ASP A 290 -15.00 18.76 7.39
N LEU A 291 -14.70 20.03 7.11
CA LEU A 291 -13.45 20.42 6.47
C LEU A 291 -12.28 20.15 7.41
N ILE A 292 -11.23 19.51 6.89
CA ILE A 292 -10.06 19.16 7.70
C ILE A 292 -9.16 20.39 7.88
N THR A 293 -8.72 20.65 9.11
CA THR A 293 -7.68 21.68 9.35
C THR A 293 -6.31 21.16 8.94
N ARG A 294 -5.36 22.06 8.69
CA ARG A 294 -3.99 21.69 8.33
C ARG A 294 -3.32 20.85 9.42
N GLU A 295 -3.48 21.19 10.70
CA GLU A 295 -2.90 20.37 11.79
C GLU A 295 -3.53 18.97 11.88
N GLN A 296 -4.82 18.83 11.61
CA GLN A 296 -5.48 17.52 11.57
C GLN A 296 -4.96 16.66 10.41
N MET A 297 -4.79 17.27 9.23
CA MET A 297 -4.22 16.61 8.05
C MET A 297 -2.82 16.08 8.33
N VAL A 298 -1.97 16.91 8.94
CA VAL A 298 -0.60 16.55 9.33
C VAL A 298 -0.59 15.42 10.34
N THR A 299 -1.44 15.46 11.37
CA THR A 299 -1.51 14.38 12.36
C THR A 299 -1.93 13.05 11.74
N MET A 300 -2.84 13.05 10.77
CA MET A 300 -3.21 11.83 10.03
C MET A 300 -2.03 11.29 9.19
N ILE A 301 -1.22 12.16 8.57
CA ILE A 301 0.01 11.75 7.86
C ILE A 301 1.04 11.19 8.85
N ALA A 302 1.20 11.79 10.02
CA ALA A 302 2.13 11.31 11.04
C ALA A 302 1.76 9.91 11.52
N ARG A 303 0.46 9.64 11.70
CA ARG A 303 -0.06 8.29 11.99
C ARG A 303 0.19 7.31 10.84
N ALA A 304 0.07 7.76 9.58
CA ALA A 304 0.45 6.94 8.43
C ALA A 304 1.93 6.53 8.44
N LEU A 305 2.83 7.45 8.82
CA LEU A 305 4.26 7.13 9.02
C LEU A 305 4.45 6.10 10.14
N SER A 306 3.77 6.27 11.28
CA SER A 306 3.81 5.30 12.38
C SER A 306 3.28 3.92 11.97
N PHE A 307 2.18 3.85 11.22
CA PHE A 307 1.58 2.61 10.71
C PHE A 307 2.56 1.81 9.83
N VAL A 308 3.40 2.49 9.05
CA VAL A 308 4.43 1.84 8.22
C VAL A 308 5.75 1.62 8.96
N GLY A 309 5.80 1.90 10.27
CA GLY A 309 6.98 1.71 11.11
C GLY A 309 8.07 2.77 10.93
N LYS A 310 7.75 3.93 10.34
CA LYS A 310 8.66 5.06 10.15
C LYS A 310 8.45 6.09 11.26
N ILE A 311 9.00 5.78 12.43
CA ILE A 311 8.98 6.67 13.59
C ILE A 311 10.36 7.33 13.70
N GLU A 312 10.40 8.64 13.49
CA GLU A 312 11.62 9.43 13.64
C GLU A 312 11.64 10.15 14.99
N ASN A 313 12.84 10.41 15.49
CA ASN A 313 13.02 11.32 16.61
C ASN A 313 12.49 12.71 16.25
N THR A 314 11.80 13.35 17.19
CA THR A 314 11.15 14.63 16.97
C THR A 314 11.86 15.72 17.77
N ASP A 315 12.25 16.80 17.11
CA ASP A 315 12.70 18.03 17.74
C ASP A 315 11.64 19.13 17.55
N THR A 316 10.94 19.52 18.61
CA THR A 316 9.88 20.54 18.54
C THR A 316 10.43 21.95 18.32
N SER A 317 11.73 22.19 18.52
CA SER A 317 12.35 23.50 18.30
C SER A 317 12.28 23.94 16.83
N VAL A 318 12.11 23.00 15.89
CA VAL A 318 11.92 23.27 14.46
C VAL A 318 10.68 24.10 14.16
N LEU A 319 9.71 24.15 15.09
CA LEU A 319 8.49 24.94 14.95
C LEU A 319 8.73 26.43 15.17
N SER A 320 9.80 26.82 15.86
CA SER A 320 10.12 28.23 16.17
C SER A 320 10.29 29.12 14.94
N LYS A 321 10.53 28.52 13.75
CA LYS A 321 10.58 29.24 12.47
C LYS A 321 9.22 29.78 12.02
N PHE A 322 8.13 29.24 12.57
CA PHE A 322 6.77 29.69 12.26
C PHE A 322 6.31 30.71 13.30
N THR A 323 5.83 31.87 12.84
CA THR A 323 5.36 32.95 13.71
C THR A 323 4.09 32.59 14.47
N ASP A 324 3.31 31.66 13.94
CA ASP A 324 2.04 31.15 14.45
C ASP A 324 2.18 29.78 15.14
N HIS A 325 3.39 29.38 15.55
CA HIS A 325 3.61 28.08 16.20
C HIS A 325 2.81 27.90 17.51
N ASN A 326 2.45 29.00 18.18
CA ASN A 326 1.62 28.97 19.39
C ASN A 326 0.13 28.67 19.12
N GLU A 327 -0.30 28.72 17.85
CA GLU A 327 -1.66 28.33 17.44
C GLU A 327 -1.76 26.83 17.10
N ILE A 328 -0.63 26.13 17.08
CA ILE A 328 -0.58 24.67 16.91
C ILE A 328 -1.05 24.04 18.22
N SER A 329 -2.14 23.28 18.14
CA SER A 329 -2.70 22.61 19.29
C SER A 329 -1.68 21.66 19.94
N GLU A 330 -1.66 21.58 21.27
CA GLU A 330 -0.70 20.73 22.01
C GLU A 330 -0.67 19.27 21.50
N TRP A 331 -1.82 18.70 21.19
CA TRP A 331 -1.96 17.33 20.65
C TRP A 331 -1.35 17.13 19.25
N SER A 332 -1.12 18.21 18.49
CA SER A 332 -0.60 18.17 17.13
C SER A 332 0.87 18.58 17.03
N GLN A 333 1.44 19.23 18.06
CA GLN A 333 2.79 19.79 18.03
C GLN A 333 3.86 18.78 17.64
N GLU A 334 3.87 17.59 18.24
CA GLU A 334 4.86 16.56 17.93
C GLU A 334 4.72 16.08 16.47
N ALA A 335 3.49 15.86 16.00
CA ALA A 335 3.23 15.45 14.63
C ALA A 335 3.67 16.51 13.62
N VAL A 336 3.36 17.79 13.89
CA VAL A 336 3.77 18.92 13.04
C VAL A 336 5.28 19.05 13.03
N ALA A 337 5.94 19.05 14.19
CA ALA A 337 7.39 19.16 14.28
C ALA A 337 8.08 18.05 13.48
N ARG A 338 7.64 16.80 13.69
CA ARG A 338 8.20 15.63 13.00
C ARG A 338 8.07 15.76 11.49
N LEU A 339 6.88 16.08 10.96
CA LEU A 339 6.69 16.16 9.51
C LEU A 339 7.31 17.40 8.86
N VAL A 340 7.52 18.47 9.65
CA VAL A 340 8.28 19.64 9.20
C VAL A 340 9.77 19.30 9.11
N GLN A 341 10.30 18.54 10.07
CA GLN A 341 11.70 18.10 10.09
C GLN A 341 12.02 17.16 8.91
N THR A 342 11.10 16.27 8.53
CA THR A 342 11.26 15.40 7.34
C THR A 342 11.07 16.13 6.01
N GLY A 343 10.56 17.37 6.04
CA GLY A 343 10.26 18.15 4.84
C GLY A 343 9.01 17.70 4.08
N ILE A 344 8.26 16.72 4.59
CA ILE A 344 6.95 16.31 4.06
C ILE A 344 5.97 17.49 4.15
N VAL A 345 5.96 18.14 5.31
CA VAL A 345 5.10 19.28 5.61
C VAL A 345 5.91 20.57 5.54
N ARG A 346 5.33 21.56 4.89
CA ARG A 346 5.87 22.92 4.77
C ARG A 346 4.79 23.90 5.20
N GLY A 347 5.23 25.08 5.66
CA GLY A 347 4.32 26.20 5.90
C GLY A 347 3.63 26.65 4.61
N VAL A 348 2.54 27.39 4.76
CA VAL A 348 1.90 28.09 3.63
C VAL A 348 2.80 29.23 3.11
N SER A 349 3.72 29.69 3.95
CA SER A 349 4.88 30.51 3.58
C SER A 349 6.13 29.99 4.31
N SER A 350 7.27 30.67 4.16
CA SER A 350 8.49 30.33 4.90
C SER A 350 8.37 30.53 6.42
N HIS A 351 7.42 31.34 6.88
CA HIS A 351 7.27 31.74 8.29
C HIS A 351 5.87 31.48 8.87
N VAL A 352 4.92 30.96 8.10
CA VAL A 352 3.53 30.73 8.57
C VAL A 352 3.14 29.28 8.31
N PHE A 353 2.65 28.60 9.34
CA PHE A 353 2.18 27.21 9.25
C PHE A 353 0.69 27.12 8.91
N ALA A 354 -0.11 28.01 9.48
CA ALA A 354 -1.57 28.11 9.46
C ALA A 354 -2.26 26.84 9.99
N PRO A 355 -2.15 26.50 11.29
CA PRO A 355 -2.63 25.22 11.83
C PRO A 355 -4.15 25.04 11.72
N GLN A 356 -4.91 26.11 11.95
CA GLN A 356 -6.38 26.10 12.00
C GLN A 356 -7.04 26.30 10.63
N ASP A 357 -6.28 26.72 9.61
CA ASP A 357 -6.80 26.88 8.26
C ASP A 357 -7.26 25.54 7.68
N HIS A 358 -8.34 25.58 6.89
CA HIS A 358 -8.79 24.41 6.15
C HIS A 358 -7.83 24.08 5.01
N ALA A 359 -7.41 22.83 4.94
CA ALA A 359 -6.48 22.39 3.93
C ALA A 359 -7.18 22.17 2.58
N THR A 360 -6.51 22.59 1.50
CA THR A 360 -7.03 22.44 0.13
C THR A 360 -6.65 21.10 -0.48
N ARG A 361 -7.37 20.70 -1.54
CA ARG A 361 -7.06 19.50 -2.33
C ARG A 361 -5.65 19.53 -2.92
N ALA A 362 -5.17 20.70 -3.34
CA ALA A 362 -3.80 20.89 -3.80
C ALA A 362 -2.77 20.66 -2.68
N GLN A 363 -3.01 21.17 -1.47
CA GLN A 363 -2.14 20.94 -0.32
C GLN A 363 -2.10 19.45 0.06
N SER A 364 -3.26 18.76 0.02
CA SER A 364 -3.32 17.31 0.24
C SER A 364 -2.47 16.54 -0.76
N ALA A 365 -2.59 16.85 -2.05
CA ALA A 365 -1.81 16.19 -3.10
C ALA A 365 -0.29 16.40 -2.91
N ALA A 366 0.13 17.63 -2.64
CA ALA A 366 1.54 17.96 -2.42
C ALA A 366 2.12 17.23 -1.20
N MET A 367 1.40 17.19 -0.08
CA MET A 367 1.85 16.48 1.13
C MET A 367 1.86 14.97 0.94
N LEU A 368 0.86 14.39 0.27
CA LEU A 368 0.80 12.95 -0.02
C LEU A 368 1.93 12.52 -0.95
N LYS A 369 2.24 13.29 -2.00
CA LYS A 369 3.37 13.00 -2.87
C LYS A 369 4.67 12.92 -2.07
N ARG A 370 4.96 13.94 -1.25
CA ARG A 370 6.18 13.96 -0.42
C ARG A 370 6.19 12.82 0.60
N THR A 371 5.03 12.49 1.17
CA THR A 371 4.88 11.34 2.07
C THR A 371 5.26 10.05 1.36
N LEU A 372 4.71 9.79 0.18
CA LEU A 372 4.99 8.58 -0.58
C LEU A 372 6.45 8.50 -1.05
N GLN A 373 7.06 9.63 -1.42
CA GLN A 373 8.49 9.67 -1.76
C GLN A 373 9.36 9.41 -0.52
N TYR A 374 9.03 10.02 0.62
CA TYR A 374 9.74 9.80 1.89
C TYR A 374 9.67 8.33 2.33
N LEU A 375 8.51 7.70 2.16
CA LEU A 375 8.30 6.29 2.48
C LEU A 375 8.93 5.32 1.47
N GLN A 376 9.51 5.83 0.37
CA GLN A 376 9.97 5.01 -0.76
C GLN A 376 8.83 4.16 -1.35
N PHE A 377 7.63 4.73 -1.39
CA PHE A 377 6.43 4.12 -1.99
C PHE A 377 6.18 4.63 -3.42
N MET A 378 6.98 5.59 -3.86
CA MET A 378 6.99 6.17 -5.20
C MET A 378 8.36 6.81 -5.47
N ASN A 379 8.87 6.71 -6.71
CA ASN A 379 10.12 7.32 -7.15
C ASN A 379 10.01 8.08 -8.49
#